data_AF-A0A7Y6RG91-F1
#
_entry.id   AF-A0A7Y6RG91-F1
#
_cell.length_a   1.000
_cell.length_b   1.000
_cell.length_c   1.000
_cell.angle_alpha   90.00
_cell.angle_beta   90.00
_cell.angle_gamma   90.00
#
_symmetry.space_group_name_H-M   'P 1'
#
loop_
_entity.id
_entity.type
_entity.pdbx_description
1 polymer ?
#
loop_
_entity_poly.entity_id
_entity_poly.type
_entity_poly.pdbx_seq_one_letter_code
_entity_poly.pdbx_strand_id
1 'polypeptide(L)'
;MLGENIKIGNRRVWMHKAINHPDFASESVLTRDPWSFVELWLKRQNKSEALSFWSQARRFHEAAKYMDVEASPLSLYYSFLNATKALLVVRGATHAENHGVTGDRPAKAKASLANEAITFKSGGILPALCTYLGESTVTHTAEKYNLKDLLWNVPFVHRAFLHTFRSAPELFIPLESACYVKHPDPKARECWFQAEVSPRYADGRMLRNIPHSFEWFTEDGRTYIRRKKRFNWWRGKAPQAEKLLAAKAARHISQQDSSDHSSYLWESRLVVHQTKSEQQPTI
;
A
#
# COMPACT_ATOMS: atom_id res chain seq x y z
N MET A 1 -5.49 -4.69 -23.46
CA MET A 1 -4.82 -5.60 -22.50
C MET A 1 -4.58 -6.93 -23.17
N LEU A 2 -3.32 -7.39 -23.21
CA LEU A 2 -2.88 -8.53 -24.02
C LEU A 2 -3.25 -9.93 -23.48
N GLY A 3 -3.73 -10.06 -22.24
CA GLY A 3 -3.88 -11.37 -21.61
C GLY A 3 -5.10 -11.52 -20.71
N GLU A 4 -5.50 -12.77 -20.48
CA GLU A 4 -6.59 -13.09 -19.57
C GLU A 4 -6.15 -12.87 -18.12
N ASN A 5 -7.02 -12.25 -17.32
CA ASN A 5 -6.81 -12.06 -15.89
C ASN A 5 -6.65 -13.40 -15.17
N ILE A 6 -5.69 -13.47 -14.25
CA ILE A 6 -5.53 -14.63 -13.36
C ILE A 6 -6.73 -14.74 -12.42
N LYS A 7 -7.20 -15.99 -12.22
CA LYS A 7 -8.30 -16.34 -11.32
C LYS A 7 -7.91 -17.49 -10.39
N ILE A 8 -8.37 -17.45 -9.14
CA ILE A 8 -8.39 -18.57 -8.19
C ILE A 8 -9.86 -18.96 -8.02
N GLY A 9 -10.23 -20.17 -8.48
CA GLY A 9 -11.64 -20.52 -8.67
C GLY A 9 -12.30 -19.54 -9.64
N ASN A 10 -13.42 -18.95 -9.23
CA ASN A 10 -14.12 -17.92 -10.03
C ASN A 10 -13.69 -16.47 -9.67
N ARG A 11 -12.74 -16.30 -8.75
CA ARG A 11 -12.33 -14.97 -8.26
C ARG A 11 -11.08 -14.48 -8.98
N ARG A 12 -11.13 -13.25 -9.49
CA ARG A 12 -9.95 -12.55 -10.03
C ARG A 12 -8.94 -12.31 -8.90
N VAL A 13 -7.66 -12.55 -9.18
CA VAL A 13 -6.56 -12.19 -8.28
C VAL A 13 -6.28 -10.71 -8.45
N TRP A 14 -6.51 -9.93 -7.39
CA TRP A 14 -6.22 -8.50 -7.36
C TRP A 14 -4.86 -8.23 -6.73
N MET A 15 -4.29 -7.05 -6.99
CA MET A 15 -3.23 -6.54 -6.12
C MET A 15 -3.84 -6.27 -4.75
N HIS A 16 -3.40 -7.02 -3.76
CA HIS A 16 -3.86 -6.87 -2.39
C HIS A 16 -2.96 -5.91 -1.61
N LYS A 17 -3.60 -5.26 -0.62
CA LYS A 17 -3.02 -4.28 0.31
C LYS A 17 -1.87 -4.88 1.13
N ALA A 18 -1.23 -4.03 1.95
CA ALA A 18 -0.24 -4.43 2.95
C ALA A 18 -0.81 -5.47 3.95
N ILE A 19 -0.75 -6.76 3.58
CA ILE A 19 -1.24 -7.89 4.38
C ILE A 19 -0.09 -8.86 4.52
N ASN A 20 0.47 -9.08 5.71
CA ASN A 20 1.49 -10.12 5.88
C ASN A 20 0.83 -11.52 5.84
N HIS A 21 1.35 -12.44 5.03
CA HIS A 21 0.80 -13.80 4.75
C HIS A 21 -0.70 -13.85 4.39
N PRO A 22 -1.10 -13.57 3.13
CA PRO A 22 -2.50 -13.54 2.74
C PRO A 22 -3.04 -14.96 2.64
N ASP A 23 -4.19 -15.21 3.28
CA ASP A 23 -4.92 -16.46 3.10
C ASP A 23 -5.95 -16.31 1.97
N PHE A 24 -5.54 -16.70 0.76
CA PHE A 24 -6.40 -16.71 -0.42
C PHE A 24 -7.47 -17.80 -0.41
N ALA A 25 -7.38 -18.77 0.50
CA ALA A 25 -8.39 -19.80 0.68
C ALA A 25 -9.50 -19.36 1.64
N SER A 26 -9.27 -18.32 2.44
CA SER A 26 -10.26 -17.79 3.39
C SER A 26 -11.53 -17.29 2.70
N GLU A 27 -12.66 -17.46 3.38
CA GLU A 27 -13.92 -16.89 2.93
C GLU A 27 -13.87 -15.36 2.97
N SER A 28 -14.31 -14.74 1.88
CA SER A 28 -14.45 -13.29 1.83
C SER A 28 -15.73 -12.90 2.55
N VAL A 29 -15.61 -12.04 3.56
CA VAL A 29 -16.77 -11.54 4.28
C VAL A 29 -17.21 -10.21 3.67
N LEU A 30 -18.45 -10.17 3.20
CA LEU A 30 -19.09 -8.92 2.79
C LEU A 30 -19.50 -8.16 4.05
N THR A 31 -18.87 -7.01 4.29
CA THR A 31 -19.24 -6.13 5.40
C THR A 31 -19.47 -4.70 4.91
N ARG A 32 -20.50 -4.06 5.47
CA ARG A 32 -20.75 -2.61 5.32
C ARG A 32 -20.03 -1.79 6.38
N ASP A 33 -19.67 -2.43 7.51
CA ASP A 33 -18.93 -1.80 8.59
C ASP A 33 -17.70 -2.64 8.97
N PRO A 34 -16.50 -2.24 8.50
CA PRO A 34 -15.26 -2.89 8.89
C PRO A 34 -15.01 -2.87 10.40
N TRP A 35 -15.48 -1.84 11.12
CA TRP A 35 -15.27 -1.73 12.57
C TRP A 35 -15.96 -2.86 13.32
N SER A 36 -17.27 -3.04 13.07
CA SER A 36 -18.05 -4.11 13.70
C SER A 36 -17.56 -5.50 13.29
N PHE A 37 -17.14 -5.68 12.03
CA PHE A 37 -16.58 -6.96 11.58
C PHE A 37 -15.35 -7.37 12.39
N VAL A 38 -14.36 -6.48 12.48
CA VAL A 38 -13.12 -6.77 13.23
C VAL A 38 -13.39 -6.90 14.73
N GLU A 39 -14.30 -6.10 15.29
CA GLU A 39 -14.71 -6.20 16.69
C GLU A 39 -15.30 -7.58 17.02
N LEU A 40 -16.23 -8.07 16.20
CA LEU A 40 -16.81 -9.40 16.35
C LEU A 40 -15.76 -10.50 16.18
N TRP A 41 -14.83 -10.34 15.24
CA TRP A 41 -13.73 -11.28 15.05
C TRP A 41 -12.83 -11.34 16.30
N LEU A 42 -12.41 -10.19 16.83
CA LEU A 42 -11.59 -10.10 18.04
C LEU A 42 -12.26 -10.73 19.26
N LYS A 43 -13.57 -10.51 19.42
CA LYS A 43 -14.40 -11.14 20.46
C LYS A 43 -14.40 -12.67 20.31
N ARG A 44 -14.65 -13.20 19.12
CA ARG A 44 -14.65 -14.66 18.86
C ARG A 44 -13.28 -15.30 19.08
N GLN A 45 -12.19 -14.57 18.82
CA GLN A 45 -10.83 -15.04 19.02
C GLN A 45 -10.29 -14.81 20.44
N ASN A 46 -11.12 -14.31 21.37
CA ASN A 46 -10.75 -13.98 22.75
C ASN A 46 -9.54 -13.03 22.84
N LYS A 47 -9.42 -12.06 21.93
CA LYS A 47 -8.33 -11.06 21.89
C LYS A 47 -8.73 -9.78 22.62
N SER A 48 -8.89 -9.85 23.95
CA SER A 48 -9.42 -8.76 24.79
C SER A 48 -8.57 -7.46 24.76
N GLU A 49 -7.25 -7.60 24.77
CA GLU A 49 -6.33 -6.45 24.69
C GLU A 49 -6.46 -5.73 23.34
N ALA A 50 -6.34 -6.46 22.23
CA ALA A 50 -6.51 -5.91 20.89
C ALA A 50 -7.91 -5.32 20.68
N LEU A 51 -8.95 -5.92 21.26
CA LEU A 51 -10.31 -5.39 21.25
C LEU A 51 -10.41 -4.01 21.92
N SER A 52 -9.65 -3.80 23.00
CA SER A 52 -9.62 -2.51 23.71
C SER A 52 -8.98 -1.43 22.84
N PHE A 53 -7.85 -1.73 22.18
CA PHE A 53 -7.24 -0.82 21.22
C PHE A 53 -8.15 -0.55 20.02
N TRP A 54 -8.76 -1.59 19.45
CA TRP A 54 -9.68 -1.45 18.31
C TRP A 54 -10.89 -0.56 18.64
N SER A 55 -11.44 -0.70 19.84
CA SER A 55 -12.55 0.12 20.32
C SER A 55 -12.13 1.60 20.47
N GLN A 56 -10.94 1.86 21.02
CA GLN A 56 -10.40 3.22 21.10
C GLN A 56 -10.19 3.82 19.70
N ALA A 57 -9.62 3.05 18.78
CA ALA A 57 -9.42 3.46 17.40
C ALA A 57 -10.73 3.92 16.75
N ARG A 58 -11.78 3.10 16.88
CA ARG A 58 -13.13 3.43 16.39
C ARG A 58 -13.65 4.73 16.98
N ARG A 59 -13.51 4.94 18.30
CA ARG A 59 -14.00 6.14 18.98
C ARG A 59 -13.28 7.41 18.50
N PHE A 60 -11.96 7.35 18.32
CA PHE A 60 -11.20 8.46 17.75
C PHE A 60 -11.60 8.77 16.30
N HIS A 61 -11.83 7.74 15.48
CA HIS A 61 -12.35 7.90 14.12
C HIS A 61 -13.74 8.55 14.08
N GLU A 62 -14.66 8.04 14.90
CA GLU A 62 -16.02 8.56 15.00
C GLU A 62 -16.02 10.03 15.44
N ALA A 63 -15.20 10.37 16.45
CA ALA A 63 -15.07 11.75 16.90
C ALA A 63 -14.50 12.65 15.79
N ALA A 64 -13.47 12.19 15.07
CA ALA A 64 -12.82 12.98 14.03
C ALA A 64 -13.75 13.40 12.87
N LYS A 65 -14.82 12.62 12.60
CA LYS A 65 -15.82 12.96 11.57
C LYS A 65 -16.59 14.25 11.85
N TYR A 66 -16.66 14.66 13.11
CA TYR A 66 -17.43 15.82 13.56
C TYR A 66 -16.53 16.98 14.01
N MET A 67 -15.22 16.86 13.82
CA MET A 67 -14.26 17.93 14.11
C MET A 67 -14.00 18.78 12.87
N ASP A 68 -13.62 20.03 13.10
CA ASP A 68 -13.07 20.88 12.06
C ASP A 68 -11.80 20.26 11.46
N VAL A 69 -11.51 20.61 10.21
CA VAL A 69 -10.39 20.03 9.45
C VAL A 69 -9.04 20.29 10.12
N GLU A 70 -8.90 21.38 10.86
CA GLU A 70 -7.71 21.76 11.62
C GLU A 70 -7.50 20.88 12.86
N ALA A 71 -8.57 20.38 13.47
CA ALA A 71 -8.53 19.60 14.71
C ALA A 71 -8.61 18.08 14.47
N SER A 72 -9.26 17.65 13.39
CA SER A 72 -9.42 16.24 13.02
C SER A 72 -8.10 15.44 12.89
N PRO A 73 -6.94 15.99 12.46
CA PRO A 73 -5.75 15.19 12.21
C PRO A 73 -5.19 14.50 13.44
N LEU A 74 -5.25 15.14 14.61
CA LEU A 74 -4.76 14.55 15.86
C LEU A 74 -5.63 13.34 16.28
N SER A 75 -6.94 13.46 16.13
CA SER A 75 -7.87 12.36 16.43
C SER A 75 -7.70 11.21 15.43
N LEU A 76 -7.55 11.50 14.14
CA LEU A 76 -7.24 10.48 13.14
C LEU A 76 -5.90 9.80 13.42
N TYR A 77 -4.89 10.54 13.86
CA TYR A 77 -3.61 9.99 14.29
C TYR A 77 -3.79 8.94 15.39
N TYR A 78 -4.52 9.26 16.46
CA TYR A 78 -4.79 8.30 17.54
C TYR A 78 -5.69 7.14 17.10
N SER A 79 -6.57 7.34 16.12
CA SER A 79 -7.32 6.26 15.50
C SER A 79 -6.38 5.24 14.84
N PHE A 80 -5.49 5.70 13.95
CA PHE A 80 -4.54 4.82 13.27
C PHE A 80 -3.52 4.19 14.21
N LEU A 81 -3.06 4.94 15.22
CA LEU A 81 -2.14 4.43 16.24
C LEU A 81 -2.75 3.24 16.99
N ASN A 82 -3.99 3.38 17.46
CA ASN A 82 -4.68 2.32 18.18
C ASN A 82 -5.06 1.14 17.28
N ALA A 83 -5.46 1.39 16.02
CA ALA A 83 -5.68 0.32 15.05
C ALA A 83 -4.39 -0.48 14.78
N THR A 84 -3.24 0.20 14.75
CA THR A 84 -1.92 -0.41 14.60
C THR A 84 -1.56 -1.25 15.83
N LYS A 85 -1.76 -0.76 17.05
CA LYS A 85 -1.58 -1.54 18.27
C LYS A 85 -2.42 -2.82 18.25
N ALA A 86 -3.70 -2.71 17.89
CA ALA A 86 -4.59 -3.88 17.78
C ALA A 86 -4.03 -4.93 16.79
N LEU A 87 -3.53 -4.49 15.63
CA LEU A 87 -2.89 -5.36 14.65
C LEU A 87 -1.64 -6.05 15.22
N LEU A 88 -0.72 -5.29 15.83
CA LEU A 88 0.53 -5.82 16.35
C LEU A 88 0.29 -6.84 17.47
N VAL A 89 -0.64 -6.54 18.40
CA VAL A 89 -1.05 -7.45 19.48
C VAL A 89 -1.65 -8.75 18.91
N VAL A 90 -2.57 -8.64 17.94
CA VAL A 90 -3.16 -9.83 17.29
C VAL A 90 -2.10 -10.71 16.63
N ARG A 91 -1.06 -10.09 16.07
CA ARG A 91 0.02 -10.76 15.35
C ARG A 91 1.18 -11.17 16.24
N GLY A 92 1.15 -10.87 17.53
CA GLY A 92 2.24 -11.17 18.46
C GLY A 92 3.54 -10.43 18.13
N ALA A 93 3.45 -9.27 17.49
CA ALA A 93 4.60 -8.45 17.15
C ALA A 93 5.03 -7.62 18.37
N THR A 94 6.28 -7.76 18.80
CA THR A 94 6.83 -7.00 19.94
C THR A 94 6.88 -5.50 19.62
N HIS A 95 6.38 -4.68 20.54
CA HIS A 95 6.45 -3.23 20.44
C HIS A 95 6.58 -2.57 21.81
N ALA A 96 7.13 -1.37 21.86
CA ALA A 96 7.07 -0.50 23.02
C ALA A 96 5.86 0.45 22.93
N GLU A 97 5.41 1.00 24.05
CA GLU A 97 4.21 1.84 24.13
C GLU A 97 4.38 3.23 23.51
N ASN A 98 5.62 3.68 23.33
CA ASN A 98 5.91 4.95 22.68
C ASN A 98 5.59 4.90 21.18
N HIS A 99 5.29 6.05 20.59
CA HIS A 99 4.82 6.13 19.20
C HIS A 99 5.89 5.75 18.17
N GLY A 100 7.17 5.88 18.53
CA GLY A 100 8.29 5.60 17.63
C GLY A 100 8.62 6.74 16.65
N VAL A 101 8.01 7.91 16.83
CA VAL A 101 8.25 9.12 16.04
C VAL A 101 8.21 10.35 16.94
N THR A 102 9.01 11.36 16.61
CA THR A 102 8.98 12.69 17.26
C THR A 102 9.10 13.80 16.24
N GLY A 103 8.40 14.90 16.48
CA GLY A 103 8.55 16.14 15.73
C GLY A 103 9.29 17.20 16.55
N ASP A 104 10.09 18.01 15.88
CA ASP A 104 10.71 19.21 16.45
C ASP A 104 10.80 20.31 15.39
N ARG A 105 10.75 21.56 15.83
CA ARG A 105 11.05 22.72 14.99
C ARG A 105 12.14 23.53 15.66
N PRO A 106 13.27 23.82 14.98
CA PRO A 106 14.31 24.66 15.56
C PRO A 106 13.73 25.99 16.07
N ALA A 107 14.06 26.38 17.30
CA ALA A 107 13.41 27.49 18.00
C ALA A 107 13.43 28.84 17.24
N LYS A 108 14.44 29.06 16.38
CA LYS A 108 14.60 30.27 15.57
C LYS A 108 14.10 30.11 14.13
N ALA A 109 13.62 28.93 13.74
CA ALA A 109 13.15 28.67 12.40
C ALA A 109 11.74 29.24 12.20
N LYS A 110 11.50 29.81 11.02
CA LYS A 110 10.15 30.20 10.60
C LYS A 110 9.27 28.95 10.48
N ALA A 111 7.98 29.10 10.80
CA ALA A 111 7.00 28.05 10.57
C ALA A 111 6.92 27.72 9.07
N SER A 112 7.43 26.55 8.68
CA SER A 112 7.35 26.05 7.31
C SER A 112 7.55 24.54 7.32
N LEU A 113 6.92 23.82 6.39
CA LEU A 113 7.01 22.35 6.31
C LEU A 113 8.45 21.83 6.15
N ALA A 114 9.35 22.63 5.57
CA ALA A 114 10.75 22.27 5.42
C ALA A 114 11.54 22.37 6.73
N ASN A 115 11.06 23.14 7.70
CA ASN A 115 11.69 23.32 9.00
C ASN A 115 11.08 22.42 10.10
N GLU A 116 9.97 21.75 9.81
CA GLU A 116 9.38 20.76 10.71
C GLU A 116 10.17 19.45 10.59
N ALA A 117 11.07 19.19 11.54
CA ALA A 117 11.91 18.01 11.58
C ALA A 117 11.16 16.83 12.22
N ILE A 118 11.31 15.65 11.63
CA ILE A 118 10.67 14.41 12.06
C ILE A 118 11.76 13.36 12.23
N THR A 119 11.87 12.81 13.44
CA THR A 119 12.83 11.75 13.76
C THR A 119 12.10 10.44 13.94
N PHE A 120 12.50 9.42 13.19
CA PHE A 120 12.06 8.05 13.44
C PHE A 120 12.95 7.45 14.53
N LYS A 121 12.32 6.84 15.53
CA LYS A 121 13.02 6.22 16.66
C LYS A 121 13.32 4.76 16.34
N SER A 122 14.29 4.18 17.04
CA SER A 122 14.64 2.76 16.91
C SER A 122 13.60 1.81 17.50
N GLY A 123 12.68 2.31 18.34
CA GLY A 123 11.66 1.51 19.00
C GLY A 123 10.35 2.26 19.19
N GLY A 124 9.26 1.50 19.32
CA GLY A 124 7.90 2.00 19.45
C GLY A 124 6.97 1.39 18.40
N ILE A 125 5.77 1.96 18.30
CA ILE A 125 4.69 1.42 17.45
C ILE A 125 5.02 1.53 15.96
N LEU A 126 5.55 2.67 15.49
CA LEU A 126 5.93 2.83 14.07
C LEU A 126 7.04 1.85 13.65
N PRO A 127 8.19 1.73 14.35
CA PRO A 127 9.22 0.74 14.01
C PRO A 127 8.70 -0.71 14.02
N ALA A 128 7.83 -1.05 14.98
CA ALA A 128 7.23 -2.38 15.04
C ALA A 128 6.30 -2.65 13.84
N LEU A 129 5.55 -1.64 13.38
CA LEU A 129 4.74 -1.74 12.17
C LEU A 129 5.60 -1.92 10.91
N CYS A 130 6.66 -1.12 10.73
CA CYS A 130 7.61 -1.28 9.62
C CYS A 130 8.20 -2.69 9.59
N THR A 131 8.65 -3.19 10.74
CA THR A 131 9.17 -4.56 10.89
C THR A 131 8.12 -5.60 10.51
N TYR A 132 6.89 -5.46 11.02
CA TYR A 132 5.80 -6.38 10.72
C TYR A 132 5.44 -6.43 9.23
N LEU A 133 5.57 -5.30 8.53
CA LEU A 133 5.32 -5.19 7.09
C LEU A 133 6.51 -5.64 6.23
N GLY A 134 7.64 -6.02 6.85
CA GLY A 134 8.83 -6.51 6.14
C GLY A 134 9.74 -5.40 5.62
N GLU A 135 9.64 -4.18 6.15
CA GLU A 135 10.60 -3.12 5.88
C GLU A 135 11.89 -3.38 6.67
N SER A 136 13.05 -3.29 6.00
CA SER A 136 14.36 -3.59 6.62
C SER A 136 14.63 -2.66 7.80
N THR A 137 14.75 -3.23 9.00
CA THR A 137 14.98 -2.55 10.28
C THR A 137 16.37 -1.93 10.45
N VAL A 138 17.19 -1.90 9.39
CA VAL A 138 18.63 -1.63 9.49
C VAL A 138 18.99 -0.13 9.46
N THR A 139 18.08 0.80 9.11
CA THR A 139 18.48 2.22 8.95
C THR A 139 17.83 3.24 9.88
N HIS A 140 16.83 2.89 10.71
CA HIS A 140 16.06 3.88 11.47
C HIS A 140 16.67 4.34 12.81
N THR A 141 17.99 4.26 12.98
CA THR A 141 18.64 4.95 14.10
C THR A 141 18.81 6.42 13.74
N ALA A 142 17.87 7.24 14.20
CA ALA A 142 17.91 8.70 14.12
C ALA A 142 17.90 9.31 12.71
N GLU A 143 17.27 8.63 11.74
CA GLU A 143 16.95 9.26 10.46
C GLU A 143 16.04 10.45 10.67
N LYS A 144 16.51 11.62 10.21
CA LYS A 144 15.78 12.88 10.27
C LYS A 144 15.22 13.18 8.89
N TYR A 145 13.91 13.29 8.84
CA TYR A 145 13.17 13.79 7.70
C TYR A 145 12.64 15.19 8.00
N ASN A 146 12.24 15.93 6.98
CA ASN A 146 11.36 17.07 7.19
C ASN A 146 9.95 16.73 6.68
N LEU A 147 8.95 17.42 7.22
CA LEU A 147 7.55 17.16 6.88
C LEU A 147 7.26 17.40 5.39
N LYS A 148 7.94 18.36 4.76
CA LYS A 148 7.80 18.62 3.32
C LYS A 148 8.17 17.39 2.48
N ASP A 149 9.29 16.74 2.78
CA ASP A 149 9.77 15.58 2.03
C ASP A 149 8.90 14.33 2.31
N LEU A 150 8.40 14.17 3.54
CA LEU A 150 7.44 13.10 3.82
C LEU A 150 6.15 13.28 3.02
N LEU A 151 5.56 14.48 3.03
CA LEU A 151 4.33 14.75 2.27
C LEU A 151 4.54 14.62 0.75
N TRP A 152 5.72 14.98 0.24
CA TRP A 152 6.09 14.75 -1.15
C TRP A 152 6.07 13.25 -1.50
N ASN A 153 6.44 12.37 -0.57
CA ASN A 153 6.47 10.92 -0.77
C ASN A 153 5.14 10.20 -0.46
N VAL A 154 4.05 10.90 -0.14
CA VAL A 154 2.74 10.26 0.10
C VAL A 154 1.88 10.30 -1.17
N PRO A 155 1.62 9.14 -1.83
CA PRO A 155 0.86 9.07 -3.08
C PRO A 155 -0.48 9.80 -3.05
N PHE A 156 -1.20 9.67 -1.94
CA PHE A 156 -2.57 10.18 -1.79
C PHE A 156 -2.65 11.71 -1.84
N VAL A 157 -1.63 12.40 -1.31
CA VAL A 157 -1.60 13.88 -1.27
C VAL A 157 -0.64 14.47 -2.30
N HIS A 158 0.14 13.65 -3.00
CA HIS A 158 1.21 14.12 -3.89
C HIS A 158 0.74 15.14 -4.93
N ARG A 159 -0.41 14.93 -5.58
CA ARG A 159 -0.91 15.91 -6.56
C ARG A 159 -1.25 17.25 -5.92
N ALA A 160 -1.90 17.23 -4.75
CA ALA A 160 -2.18 18.44 -3.99
C ALA A 160 -0.88 19.13 -3.55
N PHE A 161 0.13 18.33 -3.17
CA PHE A 161 1.46 18.82 -2.85
C PHE A 161 2.11 19.54 -4.04
N LEU A 162 2.05 18.99 -5.26
CA LEU A 162 2.61 19.62 -6.47
C LEU A 162 1.88 20.92 -6.87
N HIS A 163 0.59 21.05 -6.56
CA HIS A 163 -0.13 22.31 -6.77
C HIS A 163 0.44 23.45 -5.91
N THR A 164 0.85 23.14 -4.69
CA THR A 164 1.48 24.07 -3.74
C THR A 164 2.97 24.27 -4.04
N PHE A 165 3.71 23.19 -4.30
CA PHE A 165 5.15 23.18 -4.54
C PHE A 165 5.45 22.86 -6.01
N ARG A 166 5.15 23.79 -6.91
CA ARG A 166 5.21 23.58 -8.38
C ARG A 166 6.60 23.26 -8.93
N SER A 167 7.66 23.57 -8.19
CA SER A 167 9.04 23.24 -8.57
C SER A 167 9.46 21.82 -8.14
N ALA A 168 8.65 21.13 -7.34
CA ALA A 168 8.95 19.77 -6.92
C ALA A 168 8.72 18.79 -8.09
N PRO A 169 9.53 17.72 -8.20
CA PRO A 169 9.34 16.71 -9.23
C PRO A 169 8.07 15.90 -8.97
N GLU A 170 7.36 15.53 -10.05
CA GLU A 170 6.32 14.52 -9.95
C GLU A 170 6.94 13.12 -9.78
N LEU A 171 6.60 12.46 -8.69
CA LEU A 171 7.13 11.13 -8.34
C LEU A 171 6.28 10.01 -8.88
N PHE A 172 4.96 10.18 -8.89
CA PHE A 172 4.03 9.08 -9.10
C PHE A 172 3.40 9.08 -10.49
N ILE A 173 3.35 7.90 -11.10
CA ILE A 173 2.63 7.62 -12.34
C ILE A 173 1.35 6.88 -11.97
N PRO A 174 0.18 7.50 -12.20
CA PRO A 174 -1.12 6.85 -12.02
C PRO A 174 -1.30 5.67 -12.97
N LEU A 175 -1.61 4.52 -12.40
CA LEU A 175 -1.91 3.28 -13.11
C LEU A 175 -3.39 2.92 -12.98
N GLU A 176 -3.95 2.49 -14.10
CA GLU A 176 -5.34 2.09 -14.26
C GLU A 176 -5.41 0.60 -14.62
N SER A 177 -6.53 -0.06 -14.31
CA SER A 177 -6.80 -1.45 -14.71
C SER A 177 -5.71 -2.47 -14.31
N ALA A 178 -4.96 -2.19 -13.26
CA ALA A 178 -3.85 -3.00 -12.77
C ALA A 178 -4.26 -4.46 -12.49
N CYS A 179 -3.48 -5.41 -12.98
CA CYS A 179 -3.80 -6.83 -12.91
C CYS A 179 -2.61 -7.75 -13.12
N TYR A 180 -2.84 -9.04 -12.86
CA TYR A 180 -1.96 -10.10 -13.33
C TYR A 180 -2.56 -10.74 -14.57
N VAL A 181 -1.77 -10.80 -15.64
CA VAL A 181 -2.16 -11.37 -16.92
C VAL A 181 -1.35 -12.63 -17.19
N LYS A 182 -1.98 -13.58 -17.90
CA LYS A 182 -1.33 -14.77 -18.43
C LYS A 182 -0.70 -14.50 -19.79
N HIS A 183 0.33 -15.27 -20.12
CA HIS A 183 0.85 -15.32 -21.47
C HIS A 183 -0.25 -15.70 -22.48
N PRO A 184 -0.31 -15.04 -23.66
CA PRO A 184 -1.32 -15.33 -24.69
C PRO A 184 -1.28 -16.79 -25.17
N ASP A 185 -0.07 -17.37 -25.33
CA ASP A 185 0.10 -18.78 -25.65
C ASP A 185 -0.52 -19.68 -24.55
N PRO A 186 -1.54 -20.50 -24.87
CA PRO A 186 -2.17 -21.41 -23.91
C PRO A 186 -1.23 -22.43 -23.27
N LYS A 187 -0.11 -22.77 -23.94
CA LYS A 187 0.89 -23.74 -23.45
C LYS A 187 1.87 -23.10 -22.47
N ALA A 188 2.07 -21.78 -22.55
CA ALA A 188 2.93 -21.06 -21.64
C ALA A 188 2.27 -20.94 -20.26
N ARG A 189 3.08 -21.14 -19.22
CA ARG A 189 2.66 -20.98 -17.81
C ARG A 189 2.96 -19.58 -17.29
N GLU A 190 3.65 -18.77 -18.07
CA GLU A 190 4.14 -17.48 -17.63
C GLU A 190 3.01 -16.47 -17.42
N CYS A 191 3.19 -15.68 -16.37
CA CYS A 191 2.29 -14.63 -15.93
C CYS A 191 3.11 -13.43 -15.49
N TRP A 192 2.49 -12.25 -15.53
CA TRP A 192 3.12 -11.02 -15.07
C TRP A 192 2.10 -10.00 -14.61
N PHE A 193 2.60 -8.99 -13.90
CA PHE A 193 1.83 -7.79 -13.60
C PHE A 193 1.77 -6.86 -14.82
N GLN A 194 0.59 -6.32 -15.11
CA GLN A 194 0.36 -5.31 -16.14
C GLN A 194 -0.66 -4.27 -15.67
N ALA A 195 -0.49 -3.01 -16.10
CA ALA A 195 -1.47 -1.95 -15.92
C ALA A 195 -1.48 -1.01 -17.12
N GLU A 196 -2.57 -0.26 -17.27
CA GLU A 196 -2.67 0.86 -18.19
C GLU A 196 -2.07 2.10 -17.51
N VAL A 197 -1.30 2.90 -18.25
CA VAL A 197 -0.77 4.18 -17.79
C VAL A 197 -1.81 5.24 -18.11
N SER A 198 -2.17 6.08 -17.14
CA SER A 198 -3.13 7.15 -17.40
C SER A 198 -2.66 8.05 -18.55
N PRO A 199 -3.52 8.40 -19.54
CA PRO A 199 -3.08 9.05 -20.79
C PRO A 199 -2.23 10.31 -20.60
N ARG A 200 -2.51 11.11 -19.56
CA ARG A 200 -1.73 12.31 -19.21
C ARG A 200 -0.26 12.01 -18.90
N TYR A 201 0.04 10.79 -18.45
CA TYR A 201 1.36 10.33 -18.03
C TYR A 201 2.01 9.36 -19.03
N ALA A 202 1.33 9.11 -20.15
CA ALA A 202 1.80 8.22 -21.21
C ALA A 202 2.80 8.89 -22.17
N ASP A 203 3.52 9.93 -21.72
CA ASP A 203 4.51 10.62 -22.54
C ASP A 203 5.89 9.95 -22.45
N GLY A 204 6.64 9.98 -23.55
CA GLY A 204 7.96 9.34 -23.62
C GLY A 204 9.00 9.92 -22.65
N ARG A 205 8.80 11.10 -22.05
CA ARG A 205 9.73 11.67 -21.05
C ARG A 205 9.49 11.05 -19.69
N MET A 206 8.24 10.93 -19.28
CA MET A 206 7.83 10.26 -18.04
C MET A 206 8.13 8.77 -18.09
N LEU A 207 7.84 8.14 -19.22
CA LEU A 207 8.07 6.70 -19.41
C LEU A 207 9.54 6.30 -19.43
N ARG A 208 10.48 7.22 -19.73
CA ARG A 208 11.92 6.96 -19.59
C ARG A 208 12.37 6.78 -18.13
N ASN A 209 11.61 7.35 -17.21
CA ASN A 209 11.91 7.31 -15.78
C ASN A 209 11.17 6.16 -15.07
N ILE A 210 10.53 5.25 -15.83
CA ILE A 210 9.91 4.09 -15.21
C ILE A 210 10.99 3.21 -14.61
N PRO A 211 10.64 2.51 -13.53
CA PRO A 211 11.48 1.48 -12.97
C PRO A 211 12.09 0.50 -14.02
N HIS A 212 13.41 0.27 -14.01
CA HIS A 212 14.12 -0.68 -14.90
C HIS A 212 13.54 -2.09 -14.90
N SER A 213 12.95 -2.47 -13.78
CA SER A 213 12.34 -3.75 -13.53
C SER A 213 10.94 -3.88 -14.17
N PHE A 214 10.47 -2.81 -14.81
CA PHE A 214 9.30 -2.73 -15.68
C PHE A 214 9.70 -2.38 -17.13
N GLU A 215 8.78 -2.64 -18.04
CA GLU A 215 8.82 -2.23 -19.44
C GLU A 215 7.46 -1.67 -19.84
N TRP A 216 7.43 -0.79 -20.84
CA TRP A 216 6.20 -0.20 -21.36
C TRP A 216 6.06 -0.44 -22.85
N PHE A 217 4.82 -0.46 -23.33
CA PHE A 217 4.48 -0.61 -24.74
C PHE A 217 3.15 0.10 -25.03
N THR A 218 2.90 0.37 -26.31
CA THR A 218 1.64 0.98 -26.76
C THR A 218 0.91 0.00 -27.66
N GLU A 219 -0.40 -0.12 -27.45
CA GLU A 219 -1.29 -0.99 -28.23
C GLU A 219 -2.68 -0.34 -28.27
N ASP A 220 -3.31 -0.31 -29.44
CA ASP A 220 -4.63 0.31 -29.66
C ASP A 220 -4.76 1.74 -29.12
N GLY A 221 -3.69 2.54 -29.28
CA GLY A 221 -3.64 3.93 -28.80
C GLY A 221 -3.55 4.09 -27.28
N ARG A 222 -3.34 2.99 -26.54
CA ARG A 222 -3.18 3.00 -25.08
C ARG A 222 -1.78 2.57 -24.69
N THR A 223 -1.24 3.18 -23.64
CA THR A 223 0.06 2.81 -23.10
C THR A 223 -0.09 1.91 -21.90
N TYR A 224 0.65 0.81 -21.91
CA TYR A 224 0.67 -0.17 -20.83
C TYR A 224 2.07 -0.26 -20.25
N ILE A 225 2.13 -0.56 -18.96
CA ILE A 225 3.35 -0.95 -18.25
C ILE A 225 3.20 -2.37 -17.76
N ARG A 226 4.27 -3.16 -17.82
CA ARG A 226 4.32 -4.52 -17.28
C ARG A 226 5.64 -4.82 -16.59
N ARG A 227 5.59 -5.71 -15.59
CA ARG A 227 6.78 -6.17 -14.87
C ARG A 227 7.59 -7.09 -15.80
N LYS A 228 8.93 -6.98 -15.82
CA LYS A 228 9.79 -7.89 -16.61
C LYS A 228 9.86 -9.28 -15.99
N LYS A 229 9.99 -9.36 -14.66
CA LYS A 229 9.99 -10.63 -13.90
C LYS A 229 8.66 -11.37 -14.10
N ARG A 230 8.74 -12.61 -14.58
CA ARG A 230 7.60 -13.50 -14.80
C ARG A 230 7.45 -14.51 -13.65
N PHE A 231 6.26 -15.06 -13.49
CA PHE A 231 6.01 -16.23 -12.64
C PHE A 231 5.18 -17.27 -13.37
N ASN A 232 5.25 -18.50 -12.90
CA ASN A 232 4.42 -19.58 -13.42
C ASN A 232 3.06 -19.62 -12.71
N TRP A 233 2.00 -19.77 -13.51
CA TRP A 233 0.64 -20.04 -13.05
C TRP A 233 0.05 -21.25 -13.80
N TRP A 234 -0.56 -22.15 -13.04
CA TRP A 234 -1.05 -23.42 -13.58
C TRP A 234 -2.47 -23.30 -14.15
N ARG A 235 -2.74 -23.99 -15.26
CA ARG A 235 -4.10 -24.25 -15.77
C ARG A 235 -4.55 -25.63 -15.27
N GLY A 236 -5.66 -25.72 -14.54
CA GLY A 236 -6.30 -27.00 -14.16
C GLY A 236 -6.27 -27.34 -12.66
N LYS A 237 -6.49 -28.63 -12.34
CA LYS A 237 -6.46 -29.19 -10.97
C LYS A 237 -5.00 -29.32 -10.48
N ALA A 238 -4.33 -28.19 -10.25
CA ALA A 238 -3.12 -28.20 -9.44
C ALA A 238 -3.49 -28.42 -7.95
N PRO A 239 -2.66 -29.15 -7.18
CA PRO A 239 -2.80 -29.26 -5.73
C PRO A 239 -2.94 -27.88 -5.07
N GLN A 240 -3.75 -27.79 -4.02
CA GLN A 240 -4.03 -26.51 -3.34
C GLN A 240 -2.75 -25.82 -2.83
N ALA A 241 -1.78 -26.60 -2.36
CA ALA A 241 -0.48 -26.12 -1.92
C ALA A 241 0.30 -25.38 -3.02
N GLU A 242 0.27 -25.88 -4.26
CA GLU A 242 0.96 -25.25 -5.39
C GLU A 242 0.25 -23.98 -5.87
N LYS A 243 -1.10 -23.95 -5.81
CA LYS A 243 -1.88 -22.74 -6.09
C LYS A 243 -1.60 -21.64 -5.08
N LEU A 244 -1.45 -22.00 -3.80
CA LEU A 244 -1.05 -21.08 -2.73
C LEU A 244 0.38 -20.57 -2.93
N LEU A 245 1.31 -21.44 -3.34
CA LEU A 245 2.69 -21.05 -3.65
C LEU A 245 2.75 -20.08 -4.84
N ALA A 246 1.98 -20.32 -5.90
CA ALA A 246 1.88 -19.43 -7.05
C ALA A 246 1.25 -18.07 -6.69
N ALA A 247 0.25 -18.05 -5.80
CA ALA A 247 -0.34 -16.81 -5.29
C ALA A 247 0.65 -16.01 -4.43
N LYS A 248 1.48 -16.69 -3.62
CA LYS A 248 2.61 -16.06 -2.92
C LYS A 248 3.64 -15.49 -3.90
N ALA A 249 3.99 -16.22 -4.96
CA ALA A 249 4.92 -15.76 -5.99
C ALA A 249 4.38 -14.54 -6.77
N ALA A 250 3.10 -14.53 -7.14
CA ALA A 250 2.44 -13.38 -7.78
C ALA A 250 2.53 -12.12 -6.89
N ARG A 251 2.39 -12.29 -5.56
CA ARG A 251 2.55 -11.22 -4.59
C ARG A 251 3.99 -10.72 -4.48
N HIS A 252 4.98 -11.61 -4.39
CA HIS A 252 6.41 -11.24 -4.37
C HIS A 252 6.87 -10.54 -5.66
N ILE A 253 6.13 -10.67 -6.75
CA ILE A 253 6.43 -9.95 -7.99
C ILE A 253 5.83 -8.53 -7.98
N SER A 254 4.76 -8.31 -7.20
CA SER A 254 4.17 -6.99 -6.98
C SER A 254 4.75 -6.22 -5.78
N GLN A 255 5.38 -6.92 -4.83
CA GLN A 255 6.04 -6.35 -3.66
C GLN A 255 7.53 -6.68 -3.80
N GLN A 256 8.33 -5.66 -4.09
CA GLN A 256 9.77 -5.70 -4.39
C GLN A 256 10.60 -6.84 -3.75
N ASP A 257 11.63 -7.30 -4.50
CA ASP A 257 12.83 -7.94 -3.93
C ASP A 257 13.56 -6.89 -3.07
N SER A 258 13.66 -7.18 -1.77
CA SER A 258 14.07 -6.26 -0.71
C SER A 258 15.60 -6.12 -0.53
N SER A 259 16.41 -6.37 -1.56
CA SER A 259 17.86 -6.56 -1.39
C SER A 259 18.74 -5.34 -1.70
N ASP A 260 18.20 -4.22 -2.21
CA ASP A 260 19.04 -3.06 -2.57
C ASP A 260 18.47 -1.73 -2.05
N HIS A 261 19.14 -1.14 -1.06
CA HIS A 261 18.66 0.02 -0.29
C HIS A 261 18.54 1.32 -1.10
N SER A 262 19.25 1.46 -2.22
CA SER A 262 19.07 2.65 -3.09
C SER A 262 17.79 2.57 -3.94
N SER A 263 17.12 1.41 -3.96
CA SER A 263 16.07 1.11 -4.93
C SER A 263 14.61 1.34 -4.52
N TYR A 264 14.37 1.53 -3.21
CA TYR A 264 13.03 1.72 -2.66
C TYR A 264 12.37 3.04 -3.09
N LEU A 265 13.16 4.10 -3.27
CA LEU A 265 12.66 5.43 -3.67
C LEU A 265 12.35 5.54 -5.17
N TRP A 266 12.88 4.64 -6.02
CA TRP A 266 12.61 4.69 -7.47
C TRP A 266 11.54 3.70 -7.94
N GLU A 267 11.40 2.53 -7.31
CA GLU A 267 10.39 1.53 -7.73
C GLU A 267 8.96 1.84 -7.24
N SER A 268 8.82 2.65 -6.19
CA SER A 268 7.54 3.06 -5.59
C SER A 268 6.78 4.15 -6.38
N ARG A 269 7.30 4.54 -7.55
CA ARG A 269 6.72 5.57 -8.42
C ARG A 269 5.42 5.16 -9.10
N LEU A 270 4.99 3.90 -9.00
CA LEU A 270 3.77 3.43 -9.65
C LEU A 270 2.62 3.39 -8.63
N VAL A 271 1.58 4.18 -8.87
CA VAL A 271 0.41 4.24 -7.99
C VAL A 271 -0.78 3.62 -8.68
N VAL A 272 -1.23 2.50 -8.16
CA VAL A 272 -2.39 1.77 -8.69
C VAL A 272 -3.68 2.40 -8.18
N HIS A 273 -4.47 2.96 -9.08
CA HIS A 273 -5.85 3.34 -8.82
C HIS A 273 -6.76 2.16 -9.15
N GLN A 274 -7.39 1.58 -8.13
CA GLN A 274 -8.50 0.65 -8.32
C GLN A 274 -9.78 1.47 -8.44
N THR A 275 -10.22 1.74 -9.66
CA THR A 275 -11.59 2.21 -9.90
C THR A 275 -12.52 1.03 -9.67
N LYS A 276 -13.37 1.11 -8.63
CA LYS A 276 -14.62 0.36 -8.66
C LYS A 276 -15.46 0.99 -9.76
N SER A 277 -15.98 0.19 -10.69
CA SER A 277 -17.06 0.66 -11.56
C SER A 277 -18.24 1.01 -10.67
N GLU A 278 -18.39 2.29 -10.34
CA GLU A 278 -19.65 2.81 -9.83
C GLU A 278 -20.65 2.68 -10.98
N GLN A 279 -21.57 1.73 -10.85
CA GLN A 279 -22.83 1.82 -11.59
C GLN A 279 -23.50 3.10 -11.09
N GLN A 280 -23.49 4.14 -11.92
CA GLN A 280 -24.32 5.31 -11.70
C GLN A 280 -25.78 4.83 -11.58
N PRO A 281 -26.52 5.22 -10.53
CA PRO A 281 -27.95 5.02 -10.52
C PRO A 281 -28.52 5.85 -11.67
N THR A 282 -29.17 5.18 -12.60
CA THR A 282 -30.04 5.81 -13.58
C THR A 282 -31.15 6.49 -12.79
N ILE A 283 -31.29 7.81 -12.95
CA ILE A 283 -32.44 8.57 -12.46
C ILE A 283 -33.67 8.16 -13.27
#